data_AF-A0A1X6PJ07-F1
#
_entry.id   AF-A0A1X6PJ07-F1
#
_cell.length_a   1.000
_cell.length_b   1.000
_cell.length_c   1.000
_cell.angle_alpha   90.00
_cell.angle_beta   90.00
_cell.angle_gamma   90.00
#
_symmetry.space_group_name_H-M   'P 1'
#
loop_
_entity.id
_entity.type
_entity.pdbx_description
1 polymer ?
#
loop_
_entity_poly.entity_id
_entity_poly.type
_entity_poly.pdbx_seq_one_letter_code
_entity_poly.pdbx_strand_id
1 'polypeptide(L)'
;MVPPPALTSTHPPSSTLAPSAGAFPNGRPPVTAAAAAPAPAVASAPATTPATTAAACAPTATVSGATTPPAADTRPPPPPPPAAADAHAHAVTYVGWPVRPDNWRAGAAPAQAAVAALAAAIAAAEPAAVLAPTPAAAAAAAVAVAAAAGVPPAAVPVYPSAAALHAGGGGGEAAEVGEAAGGRRRRLRPPPPPPLPRLAVAVVPMDDCWLRDTGPVYLTAAAAGVHFRFNAWGGAAAADGGGGGGCYPDYAADAAVGATLLAAAGVPRTPSPLVMEGGALSADGDGTALTTASAVLAPNRHAGDASLLPTVAAVEGALHAAAGIRKVVWLPAGLAADADTDGHVDNVAVFARPGHVVLHWAPPGAADHASCVAAAAALAAATDAAGRRLVVHRVRAPAVAPRSRVEAAGVVDGRPGVVRRRAGDALAASYVNYVRVAGGVVAPSFGEGAAVEAEVAAVLRSACGWGAGGGGGGEGEGGERSRLCPRGRSCWGGGAPLRDDRTAGAGVVATGGGGGATRAGTQQRQRCIKGGTASTQALSRLSARSRHGHAVAAS
;
A
#
# COMPACT_ATOMS: atom_id res chain seq x y z
N MET A 1 -30.99 -34.92 42.21
CA MET A 1 -31.18 -36.32 42.66
C MET A 1 -32.19 -36.97 41.73
N VAL A 2 -31.68 -37.57 40.66
CA VAL A 2 -32.37 -38.46 39.70
C VAL A 2 -31.25 -39.44 39.27
N PRO A 3 -31.45 -40.77 39.35
CA PRO A 3 -30.38 -41.74 39.12
C PRO A 3 -30.16 -42.01 37.61
N PRO A 4 -28.99 -42.52 37.21
CA PRO A 4 -28.69 -42.83 35.81
C PRO A 4 -29.16 -44.27 35.44
N PRO A 5 -29.47 -44.55 34.16
CA PRO A 5 -29.59 -45.92 33.68
C PRO A 5 -28.23 -46.49 33.23
N ALA A 6 -28.08 -47.80 33.46
CA ALA A 6 -26.88 -48.59 33.27
C ALA A 6 -26.61 -49.03 31.81
N LEU A 7 -25.36 -49.42 31.61
CA LEU A 7 -24.67 -49.91 30.41
C LEU A 7 -25.29 -51.17 29.78
N THR A 8 -25.19 -51.26 28.45
CA THR A 8 -24.94 -52.54 27.74
C THR A 8 -23.88 -52.35 26.65
N SER A 9 -22.95 -53.30 26.63
CA SER A 9 -21.75 -53.34 25.79
C SER A 9 -21.95 -54.33 24.64
N THR A 10 -21.49 -54.00 23.44
CA THR A 10 -21.12 -54.98 22.41
C THR A 10 -19.93 -54.46 21.57
N HIS A 11 -18.78 -55.13 21.70
CA HIS A 11 -17.61 -54.99 20.82
C HIS A 11 -17.74 -55.88 19.56
N PRO A 12 -17.07 -55.50 18.46
CA PRO A 12 -16.26 -56.46 17.69
C PRO A 12 -14.84 -55.92 17.35
N PRO A 13 -13.91 -56.75 16.81
CA PRO A 13 -12.56 -56.87 17.35
C PRO A 13 -11.46 -56.10 16.61
N SER A 14 -10.35 -55.97 17.32
CA SER A 14 -9.04 -55.47 16.88
C SER A 14 -8.34 -56.41 15.90
N SER A 15 -7.64 -55.83 14.91
CA SER A 15 -6.50 -56.49 14.25
C SER A 15 -5.27 -55.58 14.31
N THR A 16 -4.29 -56.08 15.06
CA THR A 16 -2.89 -55.68 15.13
C THR A 16 -2.15 -56.03 13.84
N LEU A 17 -1.27 -55.14 13.35
CA LEU A 17 -0.03 -55.53 12.69
C LEU A 17 1.05 -54.44 12.92
N ALA A 18 2.19 -54.91 13.42
CA ALA A 18 3.38 -54.16 13.83
C ALA A 18 4.31 -53.90 12.62
N PRO A 19 5.40 -53.10 12.79
CA PRO A 19 6.11 -52.44 11.69
C PRO A 19 7.26 -53.29 11.13
N SER A 20 7.60 -53.11 9.86
CA SER A 20 8.85 -53.61 9.27
C SER A 20 9.77 -52.48 8.83
N ALA A 21 11.03 -52.59 9.24
CA ALA A 21 12.16 -51.80 8.81
C ALA A 21 12.70 -52.30 7.46
N GLY A 22 13.31 -51.42 6.67
CA GLY A 22 14.04 -51.77 5.45
C GLY A 22 14.68 -50.56 4.79
N ALA A 23 15.98 -50.61 4.57
CA ALA A 23 16.90 -49.53 4.24
C ALA A 23 17.22 -49.41 2.73
N PHE A 24 17.41 -48.16 2.23
CA PHE A 24 18.24 -47.65 1.08
C PHE A 24 18.15 -48.34 -0.32
N PRO A 25 18.68 -47.78 -1.47
CA PRO A 25 19.54 -46.60 -1.69
C PRO A 25 19.16 -45.67 -2.89
N ASN A 26 19.99 -44.63 -3.07
CA ASN A 26 20.11 -43.71 -4.21
C ASN A 26 20.14 -44.37 -5.61
N GLY A 27 19.61 -43.66 -6.61
CA GLY A 27 19.96 -43.88 -8.03
C GLY A 27 18.99 -43.27 -9.04
N ARG A 28 19.38 -42.18 -9.71
CA ARG A 28 18.77 -41.71 -10.97
C ARG A 28 18.95 -42.75 -12.09
N PRO A 29 18.03 -42.78 -13.07
CA PRO A 29 18.47 -42.66 -14.46
C PRO A 29 17.61 -41.70 -15.33
N PRO A 30 18.07 -41.32 -16.54
CA PRO A 30 17.42 -40.36 -17.45
C PRO A 30 16.32 -41.07 -18.30
N VAL A 31 15.58 -40.44 -19.21
CA VAL A 31 15.92 -40.31 -20.65
C VAL A 31 14.70 -39.70 -21.41
N THR A 32 15.02 -38.79 -22.36
CA THR A 32 14.38 -38.38 -23.64
C THR A 32 13.05 -37.62 -23.77
N ALA A 33 13.16 -36.60 -24.63
CA ALA A 33 12.15 -35.83 -25.33
C ALA A 33 11.22 -36.69 -26.22
N ALA A 34 9.95 -36.26 -26.31
CA ALA A 34 8.99 -36.73 -27.30
C ALA A 34 8.56 -35.56 -28.21
N ALA A 35 8.65 -35.82 -29.51
CA ALA A 35 8.42 -34.90 -30.61
C ALA A 35 6.94 -34.74 -30.96
N ALA A 36 6.67 -33.64 -31.66
CA ALA A 36 5.37 -33.19 -32.15
C ALA A 36 4.65 -34.19 -33.08
N ALA A 37 3.32 -34.21 -33.00
CA ALA A 37 2.43 -34.88 -33.95
C ALA A 37 1.77 -33.86 -34.92
N PRO A 38 1.49 -34.22 -36.18
CA PRO A 38 1.13 -33.27 -37.24
C PRO A 38 -0.39 -33.08 -37.44
N ALA A 39 -0.74 -31.93 -38.02
CA ALA A 39 -2.08 -31.52 -38.42
C ALA A 39 -2.60 -32.26 -39.67
N PRO A 40 -3.93 -32.45 -39.84
CA PRO A 40 -4.49 -32.99 -41.07
C PRO A 40 -4.85 -31.91 -42.11
N ALA A 41 -4.81 -32.35 -43.36
CA ALA A 41 -4.79 -31.57 -44.60
C ALA A 41 -6.15 -31.08 -45.10
N VAL A 42 -6.05 -30.05 -45.94
CA VAL A 42 -7.06 -29.34 -46.72
C VAL A 42 -7.56 -30.18 -47.89
N ALA A 43 -8.87 -30.18 -48.17
CA ALA A 43 -9.47 -30.67 -49.40
C ALA A 43 -10.27 -29.56 -50.09
N SER A 44 -10.12 -29.47 -51.42
CA SER A 44 -10.60 -28.38 -52.28
C SER A 44 -11.85 -28.74 -53.11
N ALA A 45 -12.65 -27.68 -53.38
CA ALA A 45 -13.53 -27.42 -54.54
C ALA A 45 -14.89 -28.17 -54.64
N PRO A 46 -15.89 -27.68 -55.43
CA PRO A 46 -15.90 -26.52 -56.34
C PRO A 46 -17.08 -25.53 -56.18
N ALA A 47 -16.99 -24.43 -56.94
CA ALA A 47 -17.93 -23.32 -57.06
C ALA A 47 -19.12 -23.62 -58.00
N THR A 48 -20.29 -23.06 -57.68
CA THR A 48 -21.39 -22.82 -58.63
C THR A 48 -22.20 -21.57 -58.22
N THR A 49 -22.23 -20.57 -59.10
CA THR A 49 -23.23 -19.49 -59.16
C THR A 49 -24.49 -19.96 -59.90
N PRO A 50 -25.65 -19.34 -59.64
CA PRO A 50 -26.24 -18.57 -60.73
C PRO A 50 -26.81 -17.21 -60.30
N ALA A 51 -26.82 -16.31 -61.28
CA ALA A 51 -27.38 -14.97 -61.24
C ALA A 51 -28.92 -14.97 -61.20
N THR A 52 -29.51 -13.95 -60.59
CA THR A 52 -30.85 -13.50 -60.97
C THR A 52 -30.95 -11.98 -60.79
N THR A 53 -31.27 -11.33 -61.88
CA THR A 53 -31.54 -9.90 -62.07
C THR A 53 -32.93 -9.52 -61.53
N ALA A 54 -33.04 -8.40 -60.82
CA ALA A 54 -34.27 -7.61 -60.79
C ALA A 54 -33.93 -6.14 -60.52
N ALA A 55 -34.35 -5.29 -61.45
CA ALA A 55 -34.16 -3.85 -61.46
C ALA A 55 -35.18 -3.13 -60.57
N ALA A 56 -34.79 -2.00 -59.98
CA ALA A 56 -35.71 -0.95 -59.54
C ALA A 56 -35.06 0.43 -59.73
N CYS A 57 -35.81 1.33 -60.36
CA CYS A 57 -35.40 2.65 -60.82
C CYS A 57 -35.57 3.76 -59.76
N ALA A 58 -34.74 4.81 -59.95
CA ALA A 58 -34.95 6.26 -59.74
C ALA A 58 -34.65 6.88 -58.34
N PRO A 59 -34.38 8.21 -58.25
CA PRO A 59 -33.74 9.12 -59.21
C PRO A 59 -32.52 9.87 -58.61
N THR A 60 -31.66 10.35 -59.51
CA THR A 60 -30.54 11.27 -59.25
C THR A 60 -31.00 12.66 -58.82
N ALA A 61 -30.54 13.12 -57.66
CA ALA A 61 -30.49 14.53 -57.28
C ALA A 61 -29.04 14.91 -56.98
N THR A 62 -28.40 15.64 -57.89
CA THR A 62 -27.06 16.19 -57.74
C THR A 62 -27.13 17.45 -56.86
N VAL A 63 -26.76 17.32 -55.59
CA VAL A 63 -26.40 18.47 -54.74
C VAL A 63 -24.89 18.64 -54.84
N SER A 64 -24.46 19.58 -55.66
CA SER A 64 -23.07 20.02 -55.74
C SER A 64 -22.82 21.02 -54.61
N GLY A 65 -22.01 20.63 -53.62
CA GLY A 65 -21.65 21.49 -52.49
C GLY A 65 -21.46 20.77 -51.17
N ALA A 66 -20.74 19.65 -51.14
CA ALA A 66 -20.27 19.04 -49.89
C ALA A 66 -18.76 19.32 -49.77
N THR A 67 -18.40 20.32 -48.97
CA THR A 67 -17.03 20.47 -48.48
C THR A 67 -16.69 19.19 -47.73
N THR A 68 -15.76 18.41 -48.25
CA THR A 68 -15.29 17.18 -47.60
C THR A 68 -14.85 17.53 -46.18
N PRO A 69 -15.41 16.89 -45.13
CA PRO A 69 -14.90 17.08 -43.78
C PRO A 69 -13.41 16.72 -43.79
N PRO A 70 -12.54 17.48 -43.10
CA PRO A 70 -11.13 17.14 -43.04
C PRO A 70 -11.02 15.69 -42.57
N ALA A 71 -10.16 14.90 -43.25
CA ALA A 71 -9.93 13.52 -42.90
C ALA A 71 -9.68 13.42 -41.40
N ALA A 72 -10.47 12.60 -40.70
CA ALA A 72 -10.30 12.37 -39.28
C ALA A 72 -8.84 11.95 -39.04
N ASP A 73 -8.17 12.62 -38.12
CA ASP A 73 -6.81 12.29 -37.75
C ASP A 73 -6.79 10.84 -37.25
N THR A 74 -6.28 9.93 -38.07
CA THR A 74 -6.21 8.49 -37.76
C THR A 74 -5.04 8.15 -36.86
N ARG A 75 -4.25 9.16 -36.44
CA ARG A 75 -3.16 8.93 -35.49
C ARG A 75 -3.77 8.52 -34.15
N PRO A 76 -3.23 7.46 -33.52
CA PRO A 76 -3.64 7.13 -32.16
C PRO A 76 -3.40 8.34 -31.24
N PRO A 77 -4.29 8.57 -30.26
CA PRO A 77 -4.11 9.66 -29.32
C PRO A 77 -2.75 9.51 -28.61
N PRO A 78 -2.10 10.62 -28.22
CA PRO A 78 -0.88 10.54 -27.44
C PRO A 78 -1.14 9.75 -26.15
N PRO A 79 -0.14 9.00 -25.65
CA PRO A 79 -0.29 8.27 -24.40
C PRO A 79 -0.62 9.24 -23.26
N PRO A 80 -1.37 8.79 -22.24
CA PRO A 80 -1.67 9.65 -21.11
C PRO A 80 -0.39 10.03 -20.36
N PRO A 81 -0.43 11.08 -19.52
CA PRO A 81 0.64 11.34 -18.58
C PRO A 81 0.93 10.10 -17.71
N PRO A 82 2.19 9.86 -17.30
CA PRO A 82 2.53 8.68 -16.53
C PRO A 82 1.84 8.65 -15.17
N ALA A 83 1.72 7.46 -14.58
CA ALA A 83 1.35 7.29 -13.18
C ALA A 83 2.26 8.14 -12.30
N ALA A 84 1.67 8.85 -11.35
CA ALA A 84 2.43 9.67 -10.43
C ALA A 84 3.30 8.77 -9.53
N ALA A 85 4.54 9.19 -9.29
CA ALA A 85 5.32 8.65 -8.18
C ALA A 85 4.71 9.05 -6.84
N ASP A 86 4.87 8.20 -5.82
CA ASP A 86 4.53 8.54 -4.43
C ASP A 86 5.35 9.76 -3.93
N ALA A 87 6.45 10.11 -4.60
CA ALA A 87 7.26 11.27 -4.27
C ALA A 87 6.67 12.62 -4.72
N HIS A 88 5.66 12.61 -5.60
CA HIS A 88 4.99 13.84 -6.04
C HIS A 88 4.20 14.49 -4.91
N ALA A 89 3.90 15.79 -5.05
CA ALA A 89 3.14 16.51 -4.04
C ALA A 89 1.69 15.99 -3.95
N HIS A 90 1.23 15.73 -2.73
CA HIS A 90 -0.13 15.28 -2.46
C HIS A 90 -1.03 16.45 -2.06
N ALA A 91 -2.28 16.43 -2.53
CA ALA A 91 -3.32 17.29 -2.00
C ALA A 91 -3.88 16.74 -0.67
N VAL A 92 -3.96 15.42 -0.55
CA VAL A 92 -4.42 14.68 0.62
C VAL A 92 -3.93 13.24 0.54
N THR A 93 -3.67 12.63 1.69
CA THR A 93 -3.42 11.19 1.83
C THR A 93 -4.59 10.52 2.54
N TYR A 94 -5.16 9.49 1.91
CA TYR A 94 -6.27 8.72 2.49
C TYR A 94 -5.77 7.52 3.30
N VAL A 95 -6.42 7.23 4.42
CA VAL A 95 -6.10 6.09 5.28
C VAL A 95 -7.39 5.33 5.61
N GLY A 96 -7.44 4.02 5.39
CA GLY A 96 -8.64 3.22 5.68
C GLY A 96 -8.77 2.91 7.17
N TRP A 97 -10.00 2.84 7.69
CA TRP A 97 -10.26 2.51 9.08
C TRP A 97 -10.63 1.03 9.27
N PRO A 98 -9.87 0.24 10.07
CA PRO A 98 -10.13 -1.18 10.24
C PRO A 98 -11.31 -1.45 11.17
N VAL A 99 -12.19 -2.37 10.77
CA VAL A 99 -13.38 -2.75 11.56
C VAL A 99 -13.64 -4.25 11.64
N ARG A 100 -13.25 -5.03 10.63
CA ARG A 100 -13.68 -6.43 10.51
C ARG A 100 -12.97 -7.34 11.54
N PRO A 101 -13.71 -8.11 12.35
CA PRO A 101 -13.11 -8.87 13.46
C PRO A 101 -12.50 -10.22 13.03
N ASP A 102 -12.82 -10.67 11.81
CA ASP A 102 -12.32 -11.90 11.18
C ASP A 102 -10.95 -11.73 10.50
N ASN A 103 -10.45 -10.49 10.41
CA ASN A 103 -9.06 -10.18 10.06
C ASN A 103 -8.30 -9.55 11.24
N TRP A 104 -8.94 -8.59 11.92
CA TRP A 104 -8.30 -7.76 12.94
C TRP A 104 -8.64 -8.23 14.36
N ARG A 105 -7.60 -8.57 15.13
CA ARG A 105 -7.76 -9.10 16.49
C ARG A 105 -8.44 -8.11 17.45
N ALA A 106 -9.11 -8.64 18.47
CA ALA A 106 -9.73 -7.88 19.55
C ALA A 106 -10.67 -6.76 19.04
N GLY A 107 -11.52 -7.10 18.05
CA GLY A 107 -12.46 -6.15 17.45
C GLY A 107 -11.78 -4.97 16.76
N ALA A 108 -10.61 -5.21 16.15
CA ALA A 108 -9.75 -4.23 15.51
C ALA A 108 -9.11 -3.16 16.41
N ALA A 109 -9.35 -3.14 17.72
CA ALA A 109 -8.86 -2.06 18.60
C ALA A 109 -7.32 -1.80 18.49
N PRO A 110 -6.44 -2.83 18.46
CA PRO A 110 -5.01 -2.60 18.28
C PRO A 110 -4.66 -2.00 16.89
N ALA A 111 -5.36 -2.43 15.84
CA ALA A 111 -5.15 -1.92 14.49
C ALA A 111 -5.65 -0.47 14.36
N GLN A 112 -6.79 -0.14 14.98
CA GLN A 112 -7.34 1.20 15.05
C GLN A 112 -6.38 2.18 15.73
N ALA A 113 -5.71 1.75 16.82
CA ALA A 113 -4.68 2.56 17.46
C ALA A 113 -3.48 2.83 16.54
N ALA A 114 -3.01 1.80 15.82
CA ALA A 114 -1.91 1.94 14.86
C ALA A 114 -2.29 2.86 13.68
N VAL A 115 -3.51 2.70 13.12
CA VAL A 115 -4.03 3.54 12.04
C VAL A 115 -4.24 4.99 12.50
N ALA A 116 -4.70 5.21 13.73
CA ALA A 116 -4.82 6.55 14.31
C ALA A 116 -3.44 7.23 14.42
N ALA A 117 -2.42 6.50 14.86
CA ALA A 117 -1.05 7.00 14.92
C ALA A 117 -0.47 7.30 13.52
N LEU A 118 -0.74 6.44 12.54
CA LEU A 118 -0.36 6.66 11.14
C LEU A 118 -1.01 7.92 10.57
N ALA A 119 -2.32 8.09 10.74
CA ALA A 119 -3.05 9.26 10.27
C ALA A 119 -2.54 10.55 10.93
N ALA A 120 -2.28 10.52 12.23
CA ALA A 120 -1.68 11.65 12.95
C ALA A 120 -0.27 11.99 12.45
N ALA A 121 0.56 10.98 12.17
CA ALA A 121 1.90 11.15 11.61
C ALA A 121 1.87 11.81 10.22
N ILE A 122 0.95 11.37 9.35
CA ILE A 122 0.76 11.96 8.02
C ILE A 122 0.25 13.40 8.15
N ALA A 123 -0.74 13.64 9.02
CA ALA A 123 -1.35 14.95 9.26
C ALA A 123 -0.34 16.03 9.73
N ALA A 124 0.77 15.61 10.34
CA ALA A 124 1.86 16.50 10.73
C ALA A 124 2.61 17.09 9.52
N ALA A 125 2.58 16.43 8.36
CA ALA A 125 3.26 16.86 7.14
C ALA A 125 2.29 17.42 6.09
N GLU A 126 1.14 16.77 5.88
CA GLU A 126 0.20 17.08 4.80
C GLU A 126 -1.25 16.74 5.21
N PRO A 127 -2.28 17.19 4.49
CA PRO A 127 -3.67 16.82 4.79
C PRO A 127 -3.86 15.29 4.79
N ALA A 128 -4.48 14.77 5.85
CA ALA A 128 -4.82 13.35 5.98
C ALA A 128 -6.34 13.17 6.17
N ALA A 129 -6.92 12.21 5.46
CA ALA A 129 -8.33 11.86 5.58
C ALA A 129 -8.50 10.36 5.89
N VAL A 130 -9.05 10.07 7.07
CA VAL A 130 -9.40 8.69 7.45
C VAL A 130 -10.75 8.33 6.86
N LEU A 131 -10.81 7.25 6.10
CA LEU A 131 -12.01 6.74 5.47
C LEU A 131 -12.56 5.58 6.30
N ALA A 132 -13.78 5.73 6.81
CA ALA A 132 -14.42 4.74 7.66
C ALA A 132 -15.70 4.18 7.00
N PRO A 133 -15.99 2.88 7.17
CA PRO A 133 -17.06 2.21 6.42
C PRO A 133 -18.47 2.66 6.80
N THR A 134 -18.66 3.16 8.02
CA THR A 134 -19.98 3.55 8.54
C THR A 134 -19.90 4.84 9.35
N PRO A 135 -21.01 5.56 9.56
CA PRO A 135 -21.04 6.73 10.44
C PRO A 135 -20.57 6.43 11.87
N ALA A 136 -20.91 5.26 12.42
CA ALA A 136 -20.47 4.86 13.75
C ALA A 136 -18.94 4.63 13.81
N ALA A 137 -18.39 3.96 12.80
CA ALA A 137 -16.95 3.78 12.68
C ALA A 137 -16.23 5.12 12.47
N ALA A 138 -16.81 6.05 11.71
CA ALA A 138 -16.26 7.38 11.50
C ALA A 138 -16.20 8.20 12.80
N ALA A 139 -17.25 8.13 13.62
CA ALA A 139 -17.26 8.78 14.93
C ALA A 139 -16.17 8.21 15.86
N ALA A 140 -16.02 6.88 15.90
CA ALA A 140 -14.96 6.23 16.67
C ALA A 140 -13.55 6.60 16.16
N ALA A 141 -13.36 6.61 14.84
CA ALA A 141 -12.11 7.01 14.20
C ALA A 141 -11.72 8.44 14.56
N ALA A 142 -12.67 9.38 14.53
CA ALA A 142 -12.43 10.79 14.86
C ALA A 142 -11.89 10.98 16.29
N VAL A 143 -12.44 10.25 17.25
CA VAL A 143 -11.97 10.28 18.65
C VAL A 143 -10.55 9.71 18.74
N ALA A 144 -10.30 8.56 18.13
CA ALA A 144 -9.00 7.88 18.18
C ALA A 144 -7.89 8.70 17.50
N VAL A 145 -8.15 9.26 16.32
CA VAL A 145 -7.15 10.04 15.56
C VAL A 145 -6.90 11.38 16.22
N ALA A 146 -7.91 12.01 16.83
CA ALA A 146 -7.73 13.22 17.61
C ALA A 146 -6.82 12.98 18.82
N ALA A 147 -7.06 11.88 19.55
CA ALA A 147 -6.22 11.47 20.68
C ALA A 147 -4.77 11.21 20.23
N ALA A 148 -4.57 10.47 19.13
CA ALA A 148 -3.23 10.20 18.59
C ALA A 148 -2.50 11.47 18.12
N ALA A 149 -3.22 12.44 17.57
CA ALA A 149 -2.68 13.73 17.15
C ALA A 149 -2.50 14.75 18.29
N GLY A 150 -2.97 14.45 19.51
CA GLY A 150 -2.91 15.37 20.65
C GLY A 150 -3.79 16.62 20.48
N VAL A 151 -4.92 16.49 19.78
CA VAL A 151 -5.87 17.58 19.52
C VAL A 151 -7.25 17.23 20.10
N PRO A 152 -8.12 18.22 20.40
CA PRO A 152 -9.48 17.93 20.84
C PRO A 152 -10.29 17.25 19.72
N PRO A 153 -11.22 16.31 20.03
CA PRO A 153 -12.05 15.65 19.01
C PRO A 153 -12.80 16.60 18.07
N ALA A 154 -13.21 17.77 18.56
CA ALA A 154 -13.87 18.80 17.76
C ALA A 154 -12.98 19.40 16.64
N ALA A 155 -11.66 19.22 16.70
CA ALA A 155 -10.72 19.66 15.67
C ALA A 155 -10.62 18.67 14.49
N VAL A 156 -11.23 17.50 14.59
CA VAL A 156 -11.26 16.48 13.53
C VAL A 156 -12.69 16.42 12.96
N PRO A 157 -12.98 17.16 11.88
CA PRO A 157 -14.31 17.14 11.27
C PRO A 157 -14.63 15.74 10.70
N VAL A 158 -15.88 15.33 10.86
CA VAL A 158 -16.42 14.08 10.32
C VAL A 158 -17.40 14.41 9.20
N TYR A 159 -17.12 13.91 8.00
CA TYR A 159 -17.94 14.11 6.82
C TYR A 159 -18.78 12.87 6.53
N PRO A 160 -20.06 13.04 6.10
CA PRO A 160 -20.94 11.90 5.81
C PRO A 160 -20.60 11.19 4.50
N SER A 161 -19.68 11.73 3.70
CA SER A 161 -19.19 11.12 2.46
C SER A 161 -17.84 11.72 2.03
N ALA A 162 -17.12 11.03 1.15
CA ALA A 162 -15.96 11.61 0.47
C ALA A 162 -16.32 12.86 -0.36
N ALA A 163 -17.51 12.91 -0.98
CA ALA A 163 -17.95 14.08 -1.73
C ALA A 163 -18.12 15.31 -0.82
N ALA A 164 -18.70 15.12 0.38
CA ALA A 164 -18.85 16.20 1.36
C ALA A 164 -17.50 16.72 1.87
N LEU A 165 -16.51 15.83 2.03
CA LEU A 165 -15.13 16.19 2.36
C LEU A 165 -14.54 17.13 1.29
N HIS A 166 -14.63 16.76 0.00
CA HIS A 166 -14.09 17.56 -1.11
C HIS A 166 -14.88 18.84 -1.41
N ALA A 167 -16.17 18.88 -1.07
CA ALA A 167 -17.00 20.08 -1.18
C ALA A 167 -16.72 21.13 -0.08
N GLY A 168 -15.90 20.82 0.93
CA GLY A 168 -15.58 21.73 2.03
C GLY A 168 -16.69 21.87 3.08
N GLY A 169 -17.62 20.90 3.18
CA GLY A 169 -18.64 20.86 4.24
C GLY A 169 -19.82 21.81 4.10
N GLY A 170 -19.92 22.58 3.02
CA GLY A 170 -21.10 23.40 2.71
C GLY A 170 -22.16 22.58 1.97
N GLY A 171 -23.04 21.92 2.71
CA GLY A 171 -24.30 21.40 2.15
C GLY A 171 -25.22 22.56 1.77
N GLY A 172 -25.02 23.13 0.59
CA GLY A 172 -26.02 23.94 -0.09
C GLY A 172 -26.63 23.11 -1.21
N GLU A 173 -27.97 23.11 -1.30
CA GLU A 173 -28.73 22.50 -2.40
C GLU A 173 -28.02 22.70 -3.74
N ALA A 174 -27.96 21.63 -4.53
CA ALA A 174 -27.61 21.73 -5.93
C ALA A 174 -28.61 22.68 -6.59
N ALA A 175 -28.20 23.93 -6.79
CA ALA A 175 -29.00 24.88 -7.56
C ALA A 175 -29.20 24.28 -8.95
N GLU A 176 -30.45 23.98 -9.30
CA GLU A 176 -30.84 23.61 -10.65
C GLU A 176 -30.32 24.68 -11.62
N VAL A 177 -29.39 24.28 -12.48
CA VAL A 177 -28.89 25.16 -13.52
C VAL A 177 -29.92 25.16 -14.65
N GLY A 178 -30.77 26.19 -14.65
CA GLY A 178 -31.70 26.46 -15.75
C GLY A 178 -30.99 26.55 -17.10
N GLU A 179 -31.57 25.89 -18.09
CA GLU A 179 -31.05 25.76 -19.44
C GLU A 179 -31.21 27.08 -20.21
N ALA A 180 -30.12 27.84 -20.33
CA ALA A 180 -30.05 29.01 -21.22
C ALA A 180 -29.34 28.64 -22.53
N ALA A 181 -30.08 28.77 -23.62
CA ALA A 181 -29.69 28.52 -25.00
C ALA A 181 -28.61 29.50 -25.51
N GLY A 182 -27.73 28.98 -26.37
CA GLY A 182 -27.05 29.78 -27.41
C GLY A 182 -25.94 30.72 -26.95
N GLY A 183 -24.78 30.19 -26.57
CA GLY A 183 -23.54 30.99 -26.45
C GLY A 183 -22.32 30.09 -26.38
N ARG A 184 -21.25 30.41 -27.12
CA ARG A 184 -19.96 29.69 -27.05
C ARG A 184 -19.42 29.80 -25.62
N ARG A 185 -19.71 28.80 -24.78
CA ARG A 185 -19.20 28.72 -23.41
C ARG A 185 -17.69 28.50 -23.50
N ARG A 186 -16.91 29.57 -23.28
CA ARG A 186 -15.55 29.39 -22.76
C ARG A 186 -15.71 28.53 -21.51
N ARG A 187 -15.21 27.29 -21.54
CA ARG A 187 -15.08 26.46 -20.33
C ARG A 187 -14.13 27.22 -19.41
N LEU A 188 -14.68 28.09 -18.55
CA LEU A 188 -13.96 28.62 -17.42
C LEU A 188 -13.54 27.39 -16.61
N ARG A 189 -12.23 27.24 -16.41
CA ARG A 189 -11.70 26.19 -15.54
C ARG A 189 -12.40 26.35 -14.18
N PRO A 190 -13.01 25.28 -13.63
CA PRO A 190 -13.66 25.38 -12.33
C PRO A 190 -12.63 25.93 -11.32
N PRO A 191 -13.08 26.73 -10.33
CA PRO A 191 -12.20 27.18 -9.27
C PRO A 191 -11.54 25.96 -8.60
N PRO A 192 -10.29 26.09 -8.11
CA PRO A 192 -9.64 25.01 -7.40
C PRO A 192 -10.50 24.61 -6.18
N PRO A 193 -10.57 23.31 -5.85
CA PRO A 193 -11.32 22.87 -4.69
C PRO A 193 -10.78 23.55 -3.42
N PRO A 194 -11.64 23.76 -2.40
CA PRO A 194 -11.21 24.35 -1.14
C PRO A 194 -10.10 23.49 -0.51
N PRO A 195 -9.17 24.10 0.23
CA PRO A 195 -8.11 23.35 0.91
C PRO A 195 -8.75 22.39 1.93
N LEU A 196 -8.32 21.13 1.87
CA LEU A 196 -8.79 20.10 2.79
C LEU A 196 -8.26 20.34 4.21
N PRO A 197 -9.03 19.96 5.25
CA PRO A 197 -8.57 20.03 6.64
C PRO A 197 -7.30 19.19 6.84
N ARG A 198 -6.46 19.59 7.83
CA ARG A 198 -5.20 18.88 8.14
C ARG A 198 -5.41 17.43 8.54
N LEU A 199 -6.47 17.16 9.29
CA LEU A 199 -6.89 15.82 9.68
C LEU A 199 -8.42 15.79 9.68
N ALA A 200 -9.01 14.83 8.99
CA ALA A 200 -10.45 14.64 8.95
C ALA A 200 -10.84 13.17 8.84
N VAL A 201 -12.11 12.89 9.05
CA VAL A 201 -12.71 11.57 8.81
C VAL A 201 -13.86 11.72 7.80
N ALA A 202 -14.00 10.77 6.88
CA ALA A 202 -15.13 10.70 5.98
C ALA A 202 -15.71 9.29 5.94
N VAL A 203 -17.04 9.19 5.79
CA VAL A 203 -17.70 7.90 5.59
C VAL A 203 -17.56 7.46 4.14
N VAL A 204 -16.99 6.28 3.91
CA VAL A 204 -16.89 5.64 2.59
C VAL A 204 -17.11 4.14 2.81
N PRO A 205 -18.18 3.54 2.27
CA PRO A 205 -18.39 2.10 2.38
C PRO A 205 -17.18 1.31 1.85
N MET A 206 -16.71 0.35 2.63
CA MET A 206 -15.58 -0.54 2.35
C MET A 206 -15.73 -1.82 3.17
N ASP A 207 -15.17 -2.92 2.69
CA ASP A 207 -15.23 -4.24 3.32
C ASP A 207 -13.98 -4.51 4.17
N ASP A 208 -12.82 -3.99 3.77
CA ASP A 208 -11.62 -3.86 4.61
C ASP A 208 -10.86 -2.55 4.30
N CYS A 209 -9.80 -2.24 5.06
CA CYS A 209 -9.20 -0.90 5.09
C CYS A 209 -7.99 -0.67 4.15
N TRP A 210 -7.83 -1.48 3.10
CA TRP A 210 -6.63 -1.50 2.26
C TRP A 210 -6.68 -0.53 1.07
N LEU A 211 -6.70 0.77 1.36
CA LEU A 211 -6.85 1.83 0.33
C LEU A 211 -5.71 1.90 -0.69
N ARG A 212 -4.52 1.37 -0.37
CA ARG A 212 -3.42 1.21 -1.34
C ARG A 212 -3.87 0.35 -2.52
N ASP A 213 -4.74 -0.62 -2.28
CA ASP A 213 -5.14 -1.63 -3.25
C ASP A 213 -6.51 -1.35 -3.87
N THR A 214 -7.43 -0.76 -3.10
CA THR A 214 -8.79 -0.46 -3.53
C THR A 214 -8.96 0.98 -4.02
N GLY A 215 -8.02 1.86 -3.70
CA GLY A 215 -7.97 3.24 -4.16
C GLY A 215 -7.47 3.38 -5.60
N PRO A 216 -7.60 4.58 -6.20
CA PRO A 216 -7.14 4.82 -7.55
C PRO A 216 -5.63 5.11 -7.59
N VAL A 217 -4.97 4.73 -8.68
CA VAL A 217 -3.60 5.17 -8.99
C VAL A 217 -3.67 6.46 -9.80
N TYR A 218 -3.30 7.58 -9.19
CA TYR A 218 -3.35 8.89 -9.84
C TYR A 218 -2.26 9.05 -10.90
N LEU A 219 -2.59 9.70 -12.02
CA LEU A 219 -1.61 10.16 -13.00
C LEU A 219 -0.98 11.48 -12.54
N THR A 220 0.17 11.85 -13.11
CA THR A 220 0.85 13.12 -12.80
C THR A 220 -0.09 14.32 -12.91
N ALA A 221 0.03 15.25 -11.96
CA ALA A 221 -0.85 16.41 -11.80
C ALA A 221 -2.36 16.06 -11.66
N ALA A 222 -2.68 14.83 -11.25
CA ALA A 222 -4.04 14.32 -11.14
C ALA A 222 -4.86 14.49 -12.44
N ALA A 223 -4.20 14.36 -13.60
CA ALA A 223 -4.87 14.47 -14.91
C ALA A 223 -6.02 13.46 -15.07
N ALA A 224 -5.84 12.28 -14.47
CA ALA A 224 -6.86 11.25 -14.28
C ALA A 224 -6.41 10.34 -13.11
N GLY A 225 -7.24 9.37 -12.75
CA GLY A 225 -6.84 8.24 -11.92
C GLY A 225 -7.25 6.92 -12.55
N VAL A 226 -6.34 5.96 -12.53
CA VAL A 226 -6.59 4.59 -12.97
C VAL A 226 -7.29 3.86 -11.84
N HIS A 227 -8.46 3.30 -12.16
CA HIS A 227 -9.18 2.41 -11.26
C HIS A 227 -9.13 1.00 -11.84
N PHE A 228 -8.25 0.17 -11.26
CA PHE A 228 -8.16 -1.25 -11.56
C PHE A 228 -9.40 -1.99 -11.04
N ARG A 229 -9.64 -3.20 -11.58
CA ARG A 229 -10.67 -4.08 -11.03
C ARG A 229 -10.07 -4.73 -9.77
N PHE A 230 -10.84 -4.75 -8.68
CA PHE A 230 -10.43 -5.39 -7.43
C PHE A 230 -11.19 -6.70 -7.22
N ASN A 231 -10.51 -7.73 -6.74
CA ASN A 231 -11.12 -9.03 -6.44
C ASN A 231 -10.71 -9.62 -5.08
N ALA A 232 -10.29 -8.78 -4.12
CA ALA A 232 -9.72 -9.25 -2.85
C ALA A 232 -8.51 -10.19 -3.03
N TRP A 233 -7.57 -9.80 -3.91
CA TRP A 233 -6.29 -10.48 -4.14
C TRP A 233 -6.43 -11.96 -4.56
N GLY A 234 -7.45 -12.30 -5.35
CA GLY A 234 -7.61 -13.66 -5.88
C GLY A 234 -9.04 -14.16 -6.10
N GLY A 235 -10.05 -13.34 -5.82
CA GLY A 235 -11.45 -13.65 -6.07
C GLY A 235 -12.02 -14.63 -5.07
N ALA A 236 -12.70 -15.68 -5.54
CA ALA A 236 -13.24 -16.70 -4.65
C ALA A 236 -12.10 -17.36 -3.85
N ALA A 237 -12.30 -17.50 -2.54
CA ALA A 237 -11.34 -18.18 -1.68
C ALA A 237 -11.11 -19.61 -2.13
N ALA A 238 -9.88 -20.10 -1.98
CA ALA A 238 -9.57 -21.50 -2.21
C ALA A 238 -10.42 -22.39 -1.30
N ALA A 239 -10.97 -23.47 -1.85
CA ALA A 239 -11.92 -24.34 -1.16
C ALA A 239 -11.37 -25.01 0.12
N ASP A 240 -10.05 -25.08 0.27
CA ASP A 240 -9.33 -25.72 1.38
C ASP A 240 -8.65 -24.73 2.35
N GLY A 241 -8.76 -23.42 2.09
CA GLY A 241 -8.05 -22.40 2.86
C GLY A 241 -6.51 -22.48 2.74
N GLY A 242 -5.99 -23.21 1.74
CA GLY A 242 -4.63 -23.06 1.24
C GLY A 242 -4.54 -21.84 0.31
N GLY A 243 -3.37 -21.24 0.16
CA GLY A 243 -3.20 -20.07 -0.72
C GLY A 243 -3.69 -20.30 -2.16
N GLY A 244 -3.91 -19.20 -2.91
CA GLY A 244 -4.33 -19.24 -4.32
C GLY A 244 -5.79 -18.83 -4.60
N GLY A 245 -6.50 -18.31 -3.60
CA GLY A 245 -7.81 -17.64 -3.76
C GLY A 245 -7.85 -16.33 -2.96
N GLY A 246 -8.94 -15.56 -3.09
CA GLY A 246 -9.02 -14.24 -2.46
C GLY A 246 -9.11 -14.27 -0.93
N CYS A 247 -8.81 -13.13 -0.31
CA CYS A 247 -8.74 -12.98 1.15
C CYS A 247 -10.11 -13.05 1.85
N TYR A 248 -11.18 -12.65 1.14
CA TYR A 248 -12.56 -12.65 1.60
C TYR A 248 -13.53 -12.55 0.42
N PRO A 249 -14.79 -13.05 0.54
CA PRO A 249 -15.69 -13.18 -0.60
C PRO A 249 -16.55 -11.96 -0.90
N ASP A 250 -16.78 -11.09 0.08
CA ASP A 250 -17.65 -9.91 0.01
C ASP A 250 -16.83 -8.63 -0.08
N TYR A 251 -16.28 -8.36 -1.26
CA TYR A 251 -15.41 -7.21 -1.54
C TYR A 251 -16.06 -6.15 -2.45
N ALA A 252 -17.40 -6.16 -2.55
CA ALA A 252 -18.11 -5.31 -3.48
C ALA A 252 -17.99 -3.81 -3.14
N ALA A 253 -17.95 -3.47 -1.85
CA ALA A 253 -17.73 -2.09 -1.43
C ALA A 253 -16.29 -1.66 -1.70
N ASP A 254 -15.31 -2.53 -1.45
CA ASP A 254 -13.90 -2.29 -1.78
C ASP A 254 -13.69 -2.03 -3.27
N ALA A 255 -14.31 -2.83 -4.14
CA ALA A 255 -14.23 -2.66 -5.59
C ALA A 255 -14.88 -1.35 -6.10
N ALA A 256 -15.63 -0.63 -5.26
CA ALA A 256 -16.22 0.66 -5.57
C ALA A 256 -15.43 1.86 -5.02
N VAL A 257 -14.48 1.64 -4.11
CA VAL A 257 -13.73 2.71 -3.41
C VAL A 257 -13.03 3.62 -4.40
N GLY A 258 -12.22 3.07 -5.33
CA GLY A 258 -11.44 3.87 -6.26
C GLY A 258 -12.30 4.79 -7.14
N ALA A 259 -13.40 4.26 -7.69
CA ALA A 259 -14.36 5.07 -8.46
C ALA A 259 -15.04 6.16 -7.61
N THR A 260 -15.39 5.83 -6.37
CA THR A 260 -16.02 6.76 -5.41
C THR A 260 -15.09 7.93 -5.09
N LEU A 261 -13.81 7.67 -4.84
CA LEU A 261 -12.82 8.70 -4.54
C LEU A 261 -12.53 9.61 -5.73
N LEU A 262 -12.44 9.05 -6.94
CA LEU A 262 -12.24 9.83 -8.16
C LEU A 262 -13.42 10.77 -8.42
N ALA A 263 -14.65 10.26 -8.29
CA ALA A 263 -15.86 11.07 -8.44
C ALA A 263 -15.92 12.20 -7.40
N ALA A 264 -15.64 11.88 -6.13
CA ALA A 264 -15.64 12.86 -5.04
C ALA A 264 -14.60 13.98 -5.24
N ALA A 265 -13.40 13.63 -5.73
CA ALA A 265 -12.34 14.59 -6.01
C ALA A 265 -12.49 15.33 -7.35
N GLY A 266 -13.49 14.99 -8.16
CA GLY A 266 -13.66 15.55 -9.51
C GLY A 266 -12.54 15.16 -10.48
N VAL A 267 -11.85 14.04 -10.23
CA VAL A 267 -10.75 13.55 -11.07
C VAL A 267 -11.29 12.56 -12.10
N PRO A 268 -10.99 12.72 -13.41
CA PRO A 268 -11.41 11.79 -14.43
C PRO A 268 -10.95 10.36 -14.14
N ARG A 269 -11.85 9.39 -14.34
CA ARG A 269 -11.54 7.97 -14.19
C ARG A 269 -11.04 7.39 -15.51
N THR A 270 -9.86 6.78 -15.47
CA THR A 270 -9.35 5.91 -16.54
C THR A 270 -9.68 4.46 -16.17
N PRO A 271 -10.54 3.76 -16.93
CA PRO A 271 -10.79 2.34 -16.69
C PRO A 271 -9.57 1.50 -17.10
N SER A 272 -9.30 0.43 -16.37
CA SER A 272 -8.34 -0.59 -16.75
C SER A 272 -9.02 -1.96 -16.79
N PRO A 273 -8.74 -2.82 -17.79
CA PRO A 273 -9.26 -4.18 -17.82
C PRO A 273 -8.56 -5.10 -16.80
N LEU A 274 -7.42 -4.67 -16.26
CA LEU A 274 -6.63 -5.46 -15.33
C LEU A 274 -7.35 -5.62 -13.99
N VAL A 275 -7.34 -6.85 -13.49
CA VAL A 275 -7.53 -7.11 -12.07
C VAL A 275 -6.16 -6.97 -11.43
N MET A 276 -5.97 -5.87 -10.72
CA MET A 276 -4.67 -5.47 -10.17
C MET A 276 -4.92 -4.51 -9.01
N GLU A 277 -3.94 -4.40 -8.13
CA GLU A 277 -3.97 -3.52 -6.97
C GLU A 277 -2.89 -2.45 -7.07
N GLY A 278 -3.08 -1.30 -6.41
CA GLY A 278 -2.06 -0.27 -6.35
C GLY A 278 -0.77 -0.71 -5.64
N GLY A 279 -0.83 -1.61 -4.65
CA GLY A 279 0.35 -2.20 -4.00
C GLY A 279 1.20 -3.09 -4.91
N ALA A 280 0.62 -3.57 -6.02
CA ALA A 280 1.34 -4.34 -7.04
C ALA A 280 2.12 -3.46 -8.05
N LEU A 281 2.08 -2.13 -7.92
CA LEU A 281 2.73 -1.18 -8.83
C LEU A 281 3.48 -0.07 -8.06
N SER A 282 4.77 0.10 -8.33
CA SER A 282 5.51 1.30 -7.90
C SER A 282 5.98 2.08 -9.13
N ALA A 283 5.49 3.31 -9.30
CA ALA A 283 5.82 4.17 -10.46
C ALA A 283 6.89 5.21 -10.12
N ASP A 284 7.76 5.53 -11.08
CA ASP A 284 8.80 6.56 -10.92
C ASP A 284 8.33 7.97 -11.29
N GLY A 285 7.14 8.12 -11.88
CA GLY A 285 6.63 9.41 -12.36
C GLY A 285 7.13 9.82 -13.75
N ASP A 286 8.12 9.11 -14.30
CA ASP A 286 8.74 9.36 -15.61
C ASP A 286 8.35 8.28 -16.65
N GLY A 287 7.41 7.40 -16.30
CA GLY A 287 6.90 6.35 -17.18
C GLY A 287 7.56 4.98 -17.00
N THR A 288 8.22 4.74 -15.88
CA THR A 288 8.70 3.41 -15.47
C THR A 288 7.88 2.91 -14.28
N ALA A 289 7.60 1.62 -14.25
CA ALA A 289 7.06 0.97 -13.06
C ALA A 289 7.88 -0.27 -12.66
N LEU A 290 7.93 -0.54 -11.36
CA LEU A 290 8.29 -1.83 -10.79
C LEU A 290 7.01 -2.64 -10.54
N THR A 291 7.10 -3.95 -10.75
CA THR A 291 6.05 -4.90 -10.35
C THR A 291 6.65 -6.26 -10.05
N THR A 292 5.88 -7.18 -9.47
CA THR A 292 6.25 -8.58 -9.26
C THR A 292 5.47 -9.49 -10.21
N ALA A 293 6.17 -10.43 -10.83
CA ALA A 293 5.53 -11.44 -11.67
C ALA A 293 4.61 -12.35 -10.85
N SER A 294 4.98 -12.65 -9.59
CA SER A 294 4.18 -13.50 -8.70
C SER A 294 2.79 -12.96 -8.40
N ALA A 295 2.61 -11.64 -8.32
CA ALA A 295 1.31 -11.03 -8.06
C ALA A 295 0.53 -10.77 -9.35
N VAL A 296 1.13 -10.08 -10.32
CA VAL A 296 0.39 -9.58 -11.49
C VAL A 296 0.10 -10.67 -12.53
N LEU A 297 0.92 -11.71 -12.60
CA LEU A 297 0.69 -12.84 -13.50
C LEU A 297 0.04 -14.04 -12.78
N ALA A 298 -0.37 -13.86 -11.53
CA ALA A 298 -1.01 -14.92 -10.75
C ALA A 298 -2.32 -15.36 -11.42
N PRO A 299 -2.58 -16.66 -11.59
CA PRO A 299 -3.79 -17.15 -12.24
C PRO A 299 -5.09 -16.66 -11.58
N ASN A 300 -5.07 -16.44 -10.27
CA ASN A 300 -6.21 -15.98 -9.46
C ASN A 300 -6.57 -14.49 -9.67
N ARG A 301 -5.67 -13.65 -10.22
CA ARG A 301 -6.01 -12.25 -10.57
C ARG A 301 -7.04 -12.22 -11.69
N HIS A 302 -6.86 -13.04 -12.71
CA HIS A 302 -7.73 -13.07 -13.89
C HIS A 302 -8.62 -14.33 -13.93
N ALA A 303 -8.75 -15.05 -12.81
CA ALA A 303 -9.57 -16.24 -12.71
C ALA A 303 -11.05 -15.91 -12.98
N GLY A 304 -11.64 -16.62 -13.94
CA GLY A 304 -13.03 -16.43 -14.36
C GLY A 304 -13.20 -15.66 -15.67
N ASP A 305 -12.15 -15.08 -16.23
CA ASP A 305 -12.19 -14.43 -17.54
C ASP A 305 -10.91 -14.70 -18.33
N ALA A 306 -10.90 -15.81 -19.08
CA ALA A 306 -9.78 -16.22 -19.93
C ALA A 306 -9.50 -15.26 -21.09
N SER A 307 -10.33 -14.22 -21.31
CA SER A 307 -10.03 -13.14 -22.25
C SER A 307 -9.09 -12.07 -21.67
N LEU A 308 -8.88 -12.06 -20.35
CA LEU A 308 -7.99 -11.12 -19.64
C LEU A 308 -6.56 -11.66 -19.46
N LEU A 309 -6.07 -12.50 -20.38
CA LEU A 309 -4.80 -13.24 -20.25
C LEU A 309 -3.64 -12.35 -19.78
N PRO A 310 -2.99 -12.67 -18.64
CA PRO A 310 -1.85 -11.91 -18.13
C PRO A 310 -0.59 -12.41 -18.84
N THR A 311 -0.47 -12.14 -20.13
CA THR A 311 0.87 -12.13 -20.73
C THR A 311 1.56 -10.84 -20.30
N VAL A 312 2.88 -10.89 -20.16
CA VAL A 312 3.69 -9.69 -19.89
C VAL A 312 3.33 -8.56 -20.86
N ALA A 313 3.21 -8.86 -22.16
CA ALA A 313 2.87 -7.89 -23.19
C ALA A 313 1.45 -7.28 -23.02
N ALA A 314 0.46 -8.08 -22.60
CA ALA A 314 -0.89 -7.58 -22.36
C ALA A 314 -0.94 -6.64 -21.15
N VAL A 315 -0.25 -7.00 -20.07
CA VAL A 315 -0.14 -6.15 -18.88
C VAL A 315 0.58 -4.85 -19.22
N GLU A 316 1.73 -4.92 -19.89
CA GLU A 316 2.49 -3.75 -20.32
C GLU A 316 1.66 -2.84 -21.23
N GLY A 317 0.91 -3.40 -22.18
CA GLY A 317 0.02 -2.65 -23.07
C GLY A 317 -1.12 -1.95 -22.30
N ALA A 318 -1.73 -2.63 -21.33
CA ALA A 318 -2.79 -2.06 -20.51
C ALA A 318 -2.26 -0.94 -19.58
N LEU A 319 -1.10 -1.13 -18.95
CA LEU A 319 -0.44 -0.10 -18.13
C LEU A 319 0.04 1.08 -18.99
N HIS A 320 0.49 0.82 -20.22
CA HIS A 320 0.84 1.87 -21.16
C HIS A 320 -0.38 2.74 -21.51
N ALA A 321 -1.48 2.10 -21.89
CA ALA A 321 -2.70 2.78 -22.30
C ALA A 321 -3.40 3.52 -21.15
N ALA A 322 -3.45 2.93 -19.95
CA ALA A 322 -4.17 3.49 -18.82
C ALA A 322 -3.31 4.44 -17.96
N ALA A 323 -2.03 4.12 -17.79
CA ALA A 323 -1.17 4.71 -16.78
C ALA A 323 0.11 5.35 -17.34
N GLY A 324 0.26 5.46 -18.67
CA GLY A 324 1.42 6.09 -19.31
C GLY A 324 2.76 5.41 -19.00
N ILE A 325 2.72 4.16 -18.52
CA ILE A 325 3.92 3.37 -18.25
C ILE A 325 4.51 2.89 -19.58
N ARG A 326 5.72 3.31 -19.88
CA ARG A 326 6.46 2.95 -21.11
C ARG A 326 7.40 1.78 -20.89
N LYS A 327 7.77 1.52 -19.63
CA LYS A 327 8.67 0.43 -19.27
C LYS A 327 8.27 -0.18 -17.93
N VAL A 328 8.15 -1.50 -17.90
CA VAL A 328 7.95 -2.26 -16.66
C VAL A 328 9.25 -3.01 -16.33
N VAL A 329 9.69 -2.92 -15.08
CA VAL A 329 10.78 -3.73 -14.54
C VAL A 329 10.14 -4.82 -13.69
N TRP A 330 10.24 -6.06 -14.17
CA TRP A 330 9.64 -7.23 -13.56
C TRP A 330 10.57 -7.85 -12.52
N LEU A 331 10.15 -7.82 -11.26
CA LEU A 331 10.79 -8.58 -10.19
C LEU A 331 10.22 -10.01 -10.17
N PRO A 332 11.04 -11.05 -9.94
CA PRO A 332 10.57 -12.43 -10.11
C PRO A 332 9.47 -12.85 -9.12
N ALA A 333 9.55 -12.41 -7.86
CA ALA A 333 8.64 -12.82 -6.81
C ALA A 333 8.59 -11.79 -5.67
N GLY A 334 7.50 -11.82 -4.89
CA GLY A 334 7.38 -11.11 -3.62
C GLY A 334 8.02 -11.81 -2.43
N LEU A 335 7.65 -11.36 -1.23
CA LEU A 335 8.11 -11.97 0.03
C LEU A 335 7.39 -13.32 0.28
N ALA A 336 8.08 -14.26 0.90
CA ALA A 336 7.60 -15.62 1.16
C ALA A 336 6.38 -15.65 2.09
N ALA A 337 6.29 -14.70 3.02
CA ALA A 337 5.17 -14.57 3.96
C ALA A 337 3.99 -13.75 3.39
N ASP A 338 4.09 -13.25 2.16
CA ASP A 338 3.10 -12.37 1.54
C ASP A 338 2.14 -13.14 0.63
N ALA A 339 1.52 -14.18 1.20
CA ALA A 339 0.56 -15.02 0.49
C ALA A 339 -0.79 -14.31 0.27
N ASP A 340 -1.13 -13.35 1.12
CA ASP A 340 -2.39 -12.59 1.01
C ASP A 340 -2.45 -11.78 -0.30
N THR A 341 -1.31 -11.27 -0.77
CA THR A 341 -1.24 -10.40 -1.96
C THR A 341 -0.54 -11.07 -3.15
N ASP A 342 -0.17 -12.35 -3.03
CA ASP A 342 0.69 -13.09 -3.96
C ASP A 342 2.07 -12.41 -4.19
N GLY A 343 2.50 -11.62 -3.20
CA GLY A 343 3.80 -10.98 -3.18
C GLY A 343 3.83 -9.64 -3.91
N HIS A 344 3.13 -8.64 -3.37
CA HIS A 344 3.12 -7.27 -3.89
C HIS A 344 4.51 -6.63 -3.93
N VAL A 345 4.69 -5.69 -4.86
CA VAL A 345 5.99 -5.04 -5.08
C VAL A 345 6.30 -4.03 -3.99
N ASP A 346 5.29 -3.43 -3.35
CA ASP A 346 5.45 -2.44 -2.28
C ASP A 346 6.03 -3.02 -0.97
N ASN A 347 6.07 -4.34 -0.82
CA ASN A 347 6.82 -5.04 0.22
C ASN A 347 8.26 -5.37 -0.19
N VAL A 348 8.56 -5.40 -1.50
CA VAL A 348 9.85 -5.81 -2.06
C VAL A 348 10.70 -4.60 -2.41
N ALA A 349 10.21 -3.73 -3.29
CA ALA A 349 10.95 -2.59 -3.79
C ALA A 349 10.04 -1.46 -4.29
N VAL A 350 10.39 -0.23 -3.95
CA VAL A 350 9.67 0.97 -4.41
C VAL A 350 10.64 2.03 -4.94
N PHE A 351 10.19 2.84 -5.89
CA PHE A 351 10.92 4.04 -6.28
C PHE A 351 10.90 5.07 -5.15
N ALA A 352 12.08 5.47 -4.66
CA ALA A 352 12.20 6.62 -3.77
C ALA A 352 12.20 7.95 -4.55
N ARG A 353 12.72 7.92 -5.78
CA ARG A 353 12.73 9.01 -6.77
C ARG A 353 13.17 8.43 -8.11
N PRO A 354 13.03 9.16 -9.23
CA PRO A 354 13.47 8.66 -10.54
C PRO A 354 14.90 8.10 -10.51
N GLY A 355 15.05 6.86 -10.98
CA GLY A 355 16.33 6.12 -11.00
C GLY A 355 16.81 5.56 -9.66
N HIS A 356 16.12 5.76 -8.54
CA HIS A 356 16.52 5.26 -7.21
C HIS A 356 15.44 4.38 -6.58
N VAL A 357 15.82 3.16 -6.21
CA VAL A 357 14.93 2.13 -5.70
C VAL A 357 15.35 1.75 -4.29
N VAL A 358 14.39 1.70 -3.35
CA VAL A 358 14.58 1.07 -2.04
C VAL A 358 14.21 -0.40 -2.18
N LEU A 359 15.06 -1.31 -1.72
CA LEU A 359 14.89 -2.76 -1.83
C LEU A 359 14.94 -3.42 -0.44
N HIS A 360 13.95 -4.25 -0.14
CA HIS A 360 13.94 -5.14 1.02
C HIS A 360 15.11 -6.12 0.93
N TRP A 361 15.86 -6.29 2.02
CA TRP A 361 17.07 -7.09 2.01
C TRP A 361 17.17 -8.03 3.21
N ALA A 362 16.85 -9.30 2.96
CA ALA A 362 16.99 -10.36 3.94
C ALA A 362 18.42 -10.94 3.94
N PRO A 363 19.00 -11.23 5.12
CA PRO A 363 20.35 -11.80 5.23
C PRO A 363 20.39 -13.26 4.74
N PRO A 364 21.58 -13.80 4.41
CA PRO A 364 21.73 -15.22 4.06
C PRO A 364 21.11 -16.15 5.11
N GLY A 365 20.37 -17.16 4.64
CA GLY A 365 19.67 -18.13 5.48
C GLY A 365 18.24 -17.73 5.88
N ALA A 366 17.83 -16.48 5.68
CA ALA A 366 16.43 -16.07 5.81
C ALA A 366 15.59 -16.54 4.60
N ALA A 367 14.28 -16.73 4.82
CA ALA A 367 13.35 -17.23 3.79
C ALA A 367 13.38 -16.39 2.50
N ASP A 368 13.44 -15.07 2.63
CA ASP A 368 13.38 -14.13 1.50
C ASP A 368 14.72 -13.88 0.81
N HIS A 369 15.82 -14.47 1.29
CA HIS A 369 17.16 -14.13 0.79
C HIS A 369 17.32 -14.39 -0.71
N ALA A 370 16.83 -15.53 -1.20
CA ALA A 370 16.89 -15.88 -2.62
C ALA A 370 16.10 -14.88 -3.48
N SER A 371 14.88 -14.53 -3.06
CA SER A 371 14.04 -13.53 -3.74
C SER A 371 14.70 -12.15 -3.76
N CYS A 372 15.33 -11.72 -2.65
CA CYS A 372 16.08 -10.46 -2.57
C CYS A 372 17.24 -10.41 -3.57
N VAL A 373 18.01 -11.50 -3.68
CA VAL A 373 19.13 -11.61 -4.64
C VAL A 373 18.62 -11.56 -6.07
N ALA A 374 17.54 -12.26 -6.39
CA ALA A 374 16.94 -12.27 -7.71
C ALA A 374 16.37 -10.89 -8.10
N ALA A 375 15.69 -10.21 -7.16
CA ALA A 375 15.20 -8.85 -7.34
C ALA A 375 16.36 -7.86 -7.58
N ALA A 376 17.44 -7.95 -6.79
CA ALA A 376 18.63 -7.12 -7.00
C ALA A 376 19.28 -7.34 -8.37
N ALA A 377 19.33 -8.59 -8.85
CA ALA A 377 19.85 -8.89 -10.18
C ALA A 377 18.97 -8.30 -11.30
N ALA A 378 17.64 -8.41 -11.17
CA ALA A 378 16.69 -7.81 -12.12
C ALA A 378 16.83 -6.28 -12.17
N LEU A 379 16.91 -5.63 -11.00
CA LEU A 379 17.11 -4.18 -10.90
C LEU A 379 18.45 -3.73 -11.48
N ALA A 380 19.53 -4.48 -11.24
CA ALA A 380 20.87 -4.17 -11.76
C ALA A 380 20.96 -4.31 -13.30
N ALA A 381 20.22 -5.25 -13.88
CA ALA A 381 20.15 -5.44 -15.32
C ALA A 381 19.27 -4.39 -16.03
N ALA A 382 18.36 -3.75 -15.30
CA ALA A 382 17.41 -2.80 -15.84
C ALA A 382 17.98 -1.38 -16.04
N THR A 383 17.28 -0.64 -16.87
CA THR A 383 17.29 0.83 -16.89
C THR A 383 15.85 1.31 -16.81
N ASP A 384 15.64 2.55 -16.45
CA ASP A 384 14.29 3.14 -16.49
C ASP A 384 13.92 3.60 -17.91
N ALA A 385 12.71 4.15 -18.07
CA ALA A 385 12.17 4.62 -19.34
C ALA A 385 12.88 5.87 -19.91
N ALA A 386 13.76 6.50 -19.13
CA ALA A 386 14.66 7.58 -19.54
C ALA A 386 16.09 7.07 -19.81
N GLY A 387 16.35 5.76 -19.68
CA GLY A 387 17.65 5.14 -19.91
C GLY A 387 18.61 5.21 -18.73
N ARG A 388 18.20 5.71 -17.57
CA ARG A 388 19.06 5.78 -16.36
C ARG A 388 19.24 4.37 -15.79
N ARG A 389 20.45 4.07 -15.31
CA ARG A 389 20.72 2.89 -14.48
C ARG A 389 20.04 3.06 -13.13
N LEU A 390 19.47 1.99 -12.59
CA LEU A 390 18.83 2.02 -11.28
C LEU A 390 19.88 1.96 -10.16
N VAL A 391 19.80 2.88 -9.21
CA VAL A 391 20.57 2.86 -7.96
C VAL A 391 19.73 2.20 -6.87
N VAL A 392 20.22 1.09 -6.34
CA VAL A 392 19.49 0.27 -5.35
C VAL A 392 19.99 0.57 -3.94
N HIS A 393 19.07 0.98 -3.06
CA HIS A 393 19.27 1.22 -1.65
C HIS A 393 18.68 0.06 -0.86
N ARG A 394 19.52 -0.78 -0.27
CA ARG A 394 19.07 -1.96 0.48
C ARG A 394 18.68 -1.55 1.91
N VAL A 395 17.48 -1.91 2.32
CA VAL A 395 17.00 -1.78 3.70
C VAL A 395 16.86 -3.18 4.28
N ARG A 396 17.44 -3.42 5.46
CA ARG A 396 17.37 -4.72 6.13
C ARG A 396 15.92 -5.22 6.29
N ALA A 397 15.72 -6.52 6.20
CA ALA A 397 14.47 -7.14 6.65
C ALA A 397 14.30 -6.96 8.17
N PRO A 398 13.07 -6.74 8.66
CA PRO A 398 12.80 -6.68 10.08
C PRO A 398 12.79 -8.08 10.72
N ALA A 399 13.24 -8.19 11.96
CA ALA A 399 13.20 -9.44 12.72
C ALA A 399 11.86 -9.63 13.44
N VAL A 400 10.80 -9.89 12.69
CA VAL A 400 9.44 -10.07 13.22
C VAL A 400 9.18 -11.52 13.60
N ALA A 401 8.68 -11.74 14.82
CA ALA A 401 8.25 -13.06 15.26
C ALA A 401 6.96 -13.48 14.54
N PRO A 402 6.76 -14.79 14.28
CA PRO A 402 5.49 -15.29 13.77
C PRO A 402 4.32 -14.93 14.71
N ARG A 403 3.12 -14.88 14.14
CA ARG A 403 1.88 -14.56 14.87
C ARG A 403 1.76 -15.41 16.12
N SER A 404 1.59 -14.77 17.27
CA SER A 404 1.44 -15.45 18.55
C SER A 404 0.06 -16.11 18.69
N ARG A 405 -0.06 -17.03 19.66
CA ARG A 405 -1.36 -17.64 20.03
C ARG A 405 -2.38 -16.61 20.51
N VAL A 406 -1.93 -15.59 21.23
CA VAL A 406 -2.79 -14.51 21.74
C VAL A 406 -3.33 -13.67 20.59
N GLU A 407 -2.48 -13.33 19.62
CA GLU A 407 -2.90 -12.57 18.44
C GLU A 407 -3.89 -13.35 17.58
N ALA A 408 -3.62 -14.65 17.34
CA ALA A 408 -4.52 -15.51 16.59
C ALA A 408 -5.88 -15.71 17.29
N ALA A 409 -5.89 -15.96 18.60
CA ALA A 409 -7.12 -16.16 19.37
C ALA A 409 -8.00 -14.91 19.46
N GLY A 410 -7.44 -13.71 19.22
CA GLY A 410 -8.20 -12.48 19.18
C GLY A 410 -8.96 -12.25 17.87
N VAL A 411 -8.75 -13.06 16.84
CA VAL A 411 -9.44 -12.96 15.55
C VAL A 411 -10.65 -13.89 15.54
N VAL A 412 -11.78 -13.42 14.99
CA VAL A 412 -12.98 -14.24 14.81
C VAL A 412 -12.77 -15.20 13.65
N ASP A 413 -12.59 -16.49 13.95
CA ASP A 413 -12.44 -17.55 12.94
C ASP A 413 -13.80 -18.18 12.59
N GLY A 414 -13.86 -18.88 11.46
CA GLY A 414 -15.01 -19.71 11.06
C GLY A 414 -15.92 -19.11 10.00
N ARG A 415 -15.66 -17.88 9.54
CA ARG A 415 -16.36 -17.29 8.40
C ARG A 415 -15.90 -17.99 7.10
N PRO A 416 -16.80 -18.61 6.33
CA PRO A 416 -16.42 -19.27 5.08
C PRO A 416 -15.79 -18.30 4.08
N GLY A 417 -14.70 -18.74 3.45
CA GLY A 417 -14.00 -17.97 2.41
C GLY A 417 -13.15 -16.81 2.91
N VAL A 418 -12.92 -16.68 4.22
CA VAL A 418 -11.96 -15.71 4.77
C VAL A 418 -10.65 -16.42 5.13
N VAL A 419 -9.53 -15.81 4.76
CA VAL A 419 -8.19 -16.33 5.11
C VAL A 419 -8.05 -16.43 6.63
N ARG A 420 -7.67 -17.62 7.11
CA ARG A 420 -7.53 -17.88 8.53
C ARG A 420 -6.24 -17.28 9.08
N ARG A 421 -6.32 -16.72 10.27
CA ARG A 421 -5.20 -16.08 10.98
C ARG A 421 -4.70 -17.01 12.08
N ARG A 422 -3.70 -17.85 11.79
CA ARG A 422 -3.24 -18.93 12.67
C ARG A 422 -2.01 -18.53 13.48
N ALA A 423 -1.89 -19.12 14.66
CA ALA A 423 -0.67 -19.00 15.45
C ALA A 423 0.49 -19.71 14.73
N GLY A 424 1.63 -19.05 14.65
CA GLY A 424 2.81 -19.54 13.93
C GLY A 424 2.91 -19.07 12.49
N ASP A 425 1.89 -18.40 11.95
CA ASP A 425 1.98 -17.79 10.62
C ASP A 425 3.09 -16.72 10.61
N ALA A 426 3.97 -16.78 9.62
CA ALA A 426 4.91 -15.69 9.36
C ALA A 426 4.16 -14.42 8.95
N LEU A 427 4.73 -13.25 9.22
CA LEU A 427 4.15 -11.96 8.85
C LEU A 427 5.02 -11.32 7.77
N ALA A 428 4.40 -10.83 6.69
CA ALA A 428 5.05 -10.07 5.64
C ALA A 428 5.46 -8.67 6.14
N ALA A 429 6.52 -8.61 6.93
CA ALA A 429 7.02 -7.37 7.51
C ALA A 429 8.14 -6.78 6.63
N SER A 430 7.98 -5.51 6.23
CA SER A 430 8.97 -4.82 5.41
C SER A 430 9.05 -3.34 5.74
N TYR A 431 10.27 -2.81 5.90
CA TYR A 431 10.51 -1.36 6.00
C TYR A 431 10.33 -0.62 4.66
N VAL A 432 10.21 -1.35 3.55
CA VAL A 432 9.90 -0.80 2.23
C VAL A 432 8.46 -0.26 2.16
N ASN A 433 7.56 -0.79 2.99
CA ASN A 433 6.15 -0.40 3.04
C ASN A 433 5.95 0.93 3.81
N TYR A 434 6.69 1.97 3.42
CA TYR A 434 6.61 3.32 3.96
C TYR A 434 5.71 4.21 3.09
N VAL A 435 5.15 5.26 3.68
CA VAL A 435 4.36 6.28 2.98
C VAL A 435 5.23 7.52 2.75
N ARG A 436 5.26 8.01 1.52
CA ARG A 436 5.82 9.34 1.20
C ARG A 436 4.84 10.42 1.62
N VAL A 437 5.35 11.46 2.26
CA VAL A 437 4.60 12.66 2.63
C VAL A 437 5.40 13.90 2.26
N ALA A 438 4.76 15.07 2.29
CA ALA A 438 5.41 16.35 2.05
C ALA A 438 6.68 16.50 2.92
N GLY A 439 7.84 16.46 2.26
CA GLY A 439 9.15 16.63 2.90
C GLY A 439 9.61 15.47 3.79
N GLY A 440 8.96 14.30 3.74
CA GLY A 440 9.31 13.20 4.64
C GLY A 440 8.78 11.82 4.24
N VAL A 441 9.03 10.85 5.11
CA VAL A 441 8.49 9.49 5.06
C VAL A 441 7.88 9.12 6.41
N VAL A 442 6.76 8.41 6.39
CA VAL A 442 6.23 7.69 7.55
C VAL A 442 6.52 6.21 7.31
N ALA A 443 7.42 5.63 8.10
CA ALA A 443 7.88 4.25 7.92
C ALA A 443 7.39 3.36 9.07
N PRO A 444 7.20 2.05 8.83
CA PRO A 444 6.79 1.12 9.86
C PRO A 444 7.89 0.96 10.93
N SER A 445 7.48 0.72 12.17
CA SER A 445 8.36 0.26 13.25
C SER A 445 7.90 -1.11 13.74
N PHE A 446 8.87 -2.00 13.96
CA PHE A 446 8.67 -3.36 14.42
C PHE A 446 9.20 -3.60 15.84
N GLY A 447 9.54 -2.53 16.58
CA GLY A 447 10.01 -2.64 17.96
C GLY A 447 11.45 -3.19 18.11
N GLU A 448 12.27 -3.10 17.06
CA GLU A 448 13.68 -3.55 17.07
C GLU A 448 14.65 -2.56 17.74
N GLY A 449 14.13 -1.45 18.28
CA GLY A 449 14.88 -0.45 19.03
C GLY A 449 15.46 0.69 18.18
N ALA A 450 15.80 1.79 18.86
CA ALA A 450 16.15 3.06 18.22
C ALA A 450 17.37 3.00 17.28
N ALA A 451 18.31 2.07 17.51
CA ALA A 451 19.48 1.92 16.65
C ALA A 451 19.10 1.39 15.26
N VAL A 452 18.23 0.38 15.20
CA VAL A 452 17.72 -0.19 13.94
C VAL A 452 16.84 0.83 13.22
N GLU A 453 15.98 1.52 13.95
CA GLU A 453 15.15 2.59 13.37
C GLU A 453 15.99 3.74 12.79
N ALA A 454 17.08 4.11 13.46
CA ALA A 454 18.00 5.14 12.95
C ALA A 454 18.74 4.69 11.68
N GLU A 455 19.15 3.41 11.60
CA GLU A 455 19.75 2.79 10.41
C GLU A 455 18.77 2.84 9.23
N VAL A 456 17.54 2.32 9.42
CA VAL A 456 16.48 2.33 8.40
C VAL A 456 16.20 3.76 7.93
N ALA A 457 16.04 4.71 8.86
CA ALA A 457 15.79 6.10 8.52
C ALA A 457 16.96 6.72 7.73
N ALA A 458 18.21 6.33 8.00
CA ALA A 458 19.36 6.80 7.23
C ALA A 458 19.34 6.30 5.78
N VAL A 459 18.99 5.03 5.56
CA VAL A 459 18.85 4.47 4.21
C VAL A 459 17.71 5.17 3.46
N LEU A 460 16.53 5.32 4.08
CA LEU A 460 15.39 5.99 3.45
C LEU A 460 15.69 7.45 3.11
N ARG A 461 16.36 8.20 4.01
CA ARG A 461 16.81 9.57 3.72
C ARG A 461 17.75 9.64 2.51
N SER A 462 18.74 8.76 2.47
CA SER A 462 19.69 8.69 1.35
C SER A 462 18.99 8.35 0.03
N ALA A 463 18.07 7.37 0.05
CA ALA A 463 17.29 6.99 -1.12
C ALA A 463 16.42 8.14 -1.65
N CYS A 464 15.80 8.90 -0.76
CA CYS A 464 14.98 10.06 -1.10
C CYS A 464 15.81 11.29 -1.52
N GLY A 465 17.14 11.24 -1.46
CA GLY A 465 18.01 12.37 -1.79
C GLY A 465 18.10 13.43 -0.68
N TRP A 466 17.66 13.11 0.53
CA TRP A 466 17.81 13.96 1.72
C TRP A 466 19.13 13.61 2.39
N GLY A 467 20.22 14.21 1.90
CA GLY A 467 21.56 13.95 2.43
C GLY A 467 21.67 14.17 3.95
N ALA A 468 22.54 13.40 4.60
CA ALA A 468 22.92 13.65 5.99
C ALA A 468 23.88 14.85 6.03
N GLY A 469 23.35 16.07 6.08
CA GLY A 469 24.16 17.29 6.22
C GLY A 469 25.02 17.61 4.99
N GLY A 470 24.42 18.24 4.00
CA GLY A 470 25.13 18.92 2.92
C GLY A 470 24.47 20.25 2.66
N GLY A 471 24.89 21.29 3.37
CA GLY A 471 24.69 22.67 2.94
C GLY A 471 25.48 22.90 1.66
N GLY A 472 24.90 22.51 0.53
CA GLY A 472 25.37 22.87 -0.80
C GLY A 472 24.50 24.01 -1.30
N GLY A 473 24.96 25.24 -1.08
CA GLY A 473 24.50 26.37 -1.87
C GLY A 473 24.88 26.12 -3.32
N GLY A 474 23.91 25.69 -4.12
CA GLY A 474 23.96 25.82 -5.57
C GLY A 474 23.25 27.11 -5.92
N GLU A 475 24.01 28.17 -6.15
CA GLU A 475 23.52 29.33 -6.88
C GLU A 475 23.13 28.86 -8.29
N GLY A 476 21.86 29.03 -8.63
CA GLY A 476 21.27 28.76 -9.93
C GLY A 476 19.93 29.49 -10.00
N GLU A 477 19.89 30.54 -10.78
CA GLU A 477 18.92 31.64 -10.76
C GLU A 477 17.47 31.24 -11.13
N GLY A 478 16.50 31.89 -10.47
CA GLY A 478 15.22 32.28 -11.07
C GLY A 478 13.97 31.49 -10.66
N GLY A 479 13.15 32.06 -9.75
CA GLY A 479 11.73 31.71 -9.66
C GLY A 479 11.11 31.71 -8.25
N GLU A 480 10.42 32.81 -7.92
CA GLU A 480 9.39 32.99 -6.87
C GLU A 480 9.58 32.42 -5.45
N ARG A 481 9.84 33.35 -4.53
CA ARG A 481 9.77 33.17 -3.07
C ARG A 481 8.30 33.01 -2.64
N SER A 482 7.91 31.83 -2.15
CA SER A 482 6.72 31.71 -1.30
C SER A 482 7.05 32.20 0.12
N ARG A 483 6.23 33.12 0.63
CA ARG A 483 6.37 33.75 1.93
C ARG A 483 5.57 32.98 2.99
N LEU A 484 6.19 32.85 4.16
CA LEU A 484 5.61 32.73 5.51
C LEU A 484 5.12 31.36 6.01
N CYS A 485 5.90 30.79 6.92
CA CYS A 485 5.38 30.03 8.07
C CYS A 485 5.95 30.68 9.35
N PRO A 486 5.14 31.05 10.36
CA PRO A 486 5.63 31.67 11.58
C PRO A 486 6.27 30.64 12.54
N ARG A 487 7.27 31.13 13.24
CA ARG A 487 8.21 30.48 14.17
C ARG A 487 7.56 29.55 15.21
N GLY A 488 8.21 28.39 15.40
CA GLY A 488 8.79 27.97 16.68
C GLY A 488 7.87 27.36 17.74
N ARG A 489 7.89 26.03 17.85
CA ARG A 489 7.81 25.28 19.12
C ARG A 489 8.32 23.85 18.90
N SER A 490 9.42 23.50 19.57
CA SER A 490 9.97 22.15 19.65
C SER A 490 9.22 21.36 20.73
N CYS A 491 8.56 20.27 20.36
CA CYS A 491 7.93 19.36 21.30
C CYS A 491 8.88 18.18 21.59
N TRP A 492 9.81 18.37 22.52
CA TRP A 492 10.41 17.26 23.26
C TRP A 492 9.66 17.14 24.58
N GLY A 493 8.75 16.18 24.66
CA GLY A 493 8.05 15.82 25.89
C GLY A 493 8.32 14.36 26.19
N GLY A 494 9.31 14.10 27.06
CA GLY A 494 9.52 12.79 27.66
C GLY A 494 8.35 12.46 28.59
N GLY A 495 7.62 11.39 28.27
CA GLY A 495 6.72 10.72 29.21
C GLY A 495 7.47 9.63 29.95
N ALA A 496 7.37 9.64 31.29
CA ALA A 496 7.87 8.58 32.16
C ALA A 496 7.23 7.21 31.81
N PRO A 497 7.90 6.08 32.09
CA PRO A 497 7.52 4.79 31.52
C PRO A 497 6.27 4.22 32.21
N LEU A 498 5.23 3.98 31.42
CA LEU A 498 4.19 3.03 31.77
C LEU A 498 4.79 1.62 31.73
N ARG A 499 4.66 0.90 32.84
CA ARG A 499 5.04 -0.51 32.96
C ARG A 499 4.17 -1.35 32.02
N ASP A 500 4.86 -2.12 31.19
CA ASP A 500 4.47 -3.42 30.62
C ASP A 500 3.04 -3.53 30.05
N ASP A 501 2.89 -3.21 28.77
CA ASP A 501 2.18 -4.09 27.84
C ASP A 501 2.65 -3.78 26.40
N ARG A 502 3.03 -4.83 25.65
CA ARG A 502 3.61 -4.70 24.31
C ARG A 502 2.59 -4.11 23.34
N THR A 503 2.68 -2.80 23.12
CA THR A 503 2.07 -2.12 21.97
C THR A 503 3.19 -1.47 21.16
N ALA A 504 3.37 -1.93 19.92
CA ALA A 504 4.24 -1.30 18.95
C ALA A 504 3.61 0.04 18.56
N GLY A 505 4.26 1.15 18.93
CA GLY A 505 3.89 2.48 18.49
C GLY A 505 4.53 2.78 17.13
N ALA A 506 3.79 3.45 16.23
CA ALA A 506 4.36 4.02 15.02
C ALA A 506 5.31 5.16 15.40
N GLY A 507 6.59 5.03 15.07
CA GLY A 507 7.58 6.09 15.23
C GLY A 507 7.48 7.12 14.11
N VAL A 508 7.36 8.40 14.45
CA VAL A 508 7.40 9.51 13.48
C VAL A 508 8.82 10.05 13.41
N VAL A 509 9.45 9.97 12.23
CA VAL A 509 10.68 10.72 11.93
C VAL A 509 10.29 12.03 11.26
N ALA A 510 9.93 13.04 12.05
CA ALA A 510 9.72 14.41 11.57
C ALA A 510 10.92 15.28 11.95
N THR A 511 11.68 15.80 10.97
CA THR A 511 12.76 16.76 11.22
C THR A 511 12.46 18.10 10.56
N GLY A 512 12.00 19.07 11.36
CA GLY A 512 12.01 20.49 11.01
C GLY A 512 13.36 21.12 11.31
N GLY A 513 13.89 21.90 10.36
CA GLY A 513 15.20 22.55 10.46
C GLY A 513 15.26 23.63 11.56
N GLY A 514 16.25 23.51 12.45
CA GLY A 514 16.56 24.53 13.45
C GLY A 514 17.63 25.51 12.96
N GLY A 515 17.33 26.81 13.04
CA GLY A 515 18.31 27.89 12.90
C GLY A 515 18.87 28.29 14.26
N GLY A 516 20.20 28.37 14.36
CA GLY A 516 20.92 28.87 15.54
C GLY A 516 21.25 30.35 15.45
N ALA A 517 21.36 31.00 16.62
CA ALA A 517 22.08 32.23 16.95
C ALA A 517 21.76 32.56 18.42
N THR A 518 22.59 33.12 19.30
CA THR A 518 23.98 33.63 19.29
C THR A 518 24.34 33.87 20.77
N ARG A 519 25.64 33.87 21.10
CA ARG A 519 26.18 34.36 22.39
C ARG A 519 25.77 35.81 22.63
N ALA A 520 25.28 36.10 23.84
CA ALA A 520 25.48 37.37 24.53
C ALA A 520 25.60 37.09 26.03
N GLY A 521 26.68 37.54 26.65
CA GLY A 521 26.93 37.35 28.07
C GLY A 521 26.27 38.42 28.92
N THR A 522 25.92 38.03 30.15
CA THR A 522 25.96 38.93 31.30
C THR A 522 26.05 38.11 32.59
N GLN A 523 26.89 38.61 33.49
CA GLN A 523 27.20 38.09 34.81
C GLN A 523 25.94 37.97 35.69
N GLN A 524 25.85 36.92 36.53
CA GLN A 524 25.79 37.15 37.97
C GLN A 524 26.13 35.90 38.79
N ARG A 525 26.81 36.20 39.90
CA ARG A 525 27.47 35.34 40.86
C ARG A 525 26.48 34.41 41.58
N GLN A 526 26.92 33.21 41.97
CA GLN A 526 27.08 32.86 43.39
C GLN A 526 27.82 31.52 43.61
N ARG A 527 29.00 31.68 44.21
CA ARG A 527 29.66 30.88 45.26
C ARG A 527 29.66 29.35 45.16
N CYS A 528 30.86 28.85 44.93
CA CYS A 528 31.38 27.55 45.34
C CYS A 528 31.16 27.27 46.84
N ILE A 529 30.90 26.00 47.17
CA ILE A 529 31.60 25.32 48.28
C ILE A 529 32.14 23.98 47.76
N LYS A 530 33.42 23.78 48.06
CA LYS A 530 34.28 22.63 47.76
C LYS A 530 34.03 21.46 48.73
N GLY A 531 34.46 20.28 48.29
CA GLY A 531 34.90 19.17 49.13
C GLY A 531 34.33 17.86 48.60
N GLY A 532 35.09 16.82 48.29
CA GLY A 532 36.50 16.52 48.50
C GLY A 532 36.71 15.09 48.00
N THR A 533 37.88 14.84 47.46
CA THR A 533 38.40 13.60 46.90
C THR A 533 38.57 12.47 47.92
N ALA A 534 38.33 11.21 47.50
CA ALA A 534 39.17 10.01 47.69
C ALA A 534 38.32 8.74 47.41
N SER A 535 38.60 7.93 46.39
CA SER A 535 39.66 6.93 46.22
C SER A 535 39.30 5.52 46.72
N THR A 536 39.25 4.61 45.72
CA THR A 536 39.80 3.25 45.65
C THR A 536 39.18 2.04 46.38
N GLN A 537 39.04 0.97 45.57
CA GLN A 537 39.09 -0.47 45.88
C GLN A 537 37.90 -1.08 46.63
N ALA A 538 37.55 -2.37 46.51
CA ALA A 538 37.70 -3.44 45.53
C ALA A 538 36.93 -4.65 46.12
N LEU A 539 36.48 -5.56 45.25
CA LEU A 539 36.27 -6.99 45.53
C LEU A 539 35.08 -7.45 46.42
N SER A 540 34.16 -8.14 45.71
CA SER A 540 33.92 -9.58 45.82
C SER A 540 32.68 -10.12 46.58
N ARG A 541 31.94 -10.93 45.80
CA ARG A 541 31.27 -12.21 46.11
C ARG A 541 29.94 -12.24 46.90
N LEU A 542 28.91 -12.65 46.15
CA LEU A 542 27.98 -13.77 46.41
C LEU A 542 27.36 -13.89 47.81
N SER A 543 26.05 -13.67 47.90
CA SER A 543 25.15 -14.68 48.49
C SER A 543 23.69 -14.48 48.03
N ALA A 544 23.04 -15.59 47.79
CA ALA A 544 21.64 -15.72 47.42
C ALA A 544 20.72 -15.59 48.64
N ARG A 545 19.54 -15.01 48.46
CA ARG A 545 18.21 -15.62 48.72
C ARG A 545 17.11 -14.57 48.91
N SER A 546 16.12 -14.69 48.04
CA SER A 546 14.67 -14.66 48.27
C SER A 546 14.02 -13.57 49.16
N ARG A 547 12.96 -13.00 48.54
CA ARG A 547 11.65 -12.58 49.09
C ARG A 547 11.42 -11.08 49.25
N HIS A 548 10.44 -10.64 48.47
CA HIS A 548 9.29 -9.79 48.82
C HIS A 548 9.57 -8.32 49.14
N GLY A 549 8.90 -7.47 48.35
CA GLY A 549 8.23 -6.29 48.89
C GLY A 549 8.92 -4.96 48.68
N HIS A 550 8.13 -4.03 48.16
CA HIS A 550 8.25 -2.57 48.23
C HIS A 550 9.12 -1.84 47.21
N ALA A 551 8.40 -1.25 46.25
CA ALA A 551 8.81 -0.08 45.51
C ALA A 551 8.92 1.13 46.44
N VAL A 552 10.06 1.84 46.38
CA VAL A 552 10.23 3.23 46.82
C VAL A 552 11.17 3.92 45.83
N ALA A 553 10.69 4.95 45.15
CA ALA A 553 11.45 6.08 44.57
C ALA A 553 10.40 7.19 44.34
N ALA A 554 10.35 8.30 45.07
CA ALA A 554 11.35 9.33 45.36
C ALA A 554 11.77 10.12 44.09
N SER A 555 10.96 11.17 43.85
CA SER A 555 11.15 12.44 43.12
C SER A 555 12.01 12.48 41.87
#